data_AF-A0AAW0G257-F1
#
_entry.id   AF-A0AAW0G257-F1
#
_cell.length_a   1.000
_cell.length_b   1.000
_cell.length_c   1.000
_cell.angle_alpha   90.00
_cell.angle_beta   90.00
_cell.angle_gamma   90.00
#
_symmetry.space_group_name_H-M   'P 1'
#
loop_
_entity.id
_entity.type
_entity.pdbx_description
1 polymer ?
#
loop_
_entity_poly.entity_id
_entity_poly.type
_entity_poly.pdbx_seq_one_letter_code
_entity_poly.pdbx_strand_id
1 'polypeptide(L)'
;MRIDQPYVDAILFAGRFHDFVKFAQGGARGGRKDKRRCEVIMFTTLQKASVHPPDHGLAAELNAWVDAKNTCRRIGLSLAFDGVSICCREVEGAELCDVKNESPKLDRGEMVEDEYDVFNSEPLPSDMLQKFEEIDNKSYRAPKRPSTTDNLPPAKRTCD
;
A
#
# COMPACT_ATOMS: atom_id res chain seq x y z
N MET A 1 6.31 16.11 -8.60
CA MET A 1 5.58 16.33 -7.34
C MET A 1 6.53 16.98 -6.34
N ARG A 2 6.24 18.17 -5.80
CA ARG A 2 7.10 18.86 -4.82
C ARG A 2 6.38 18.92 -3.48
N ILE A 3 6.60 17.92 -2.65
CA ILE A 3 6.34 17.99 -1.20
C ILE A 3 7.73 18.15 -0.57
N ASP A 4 7.99 19.32 -0.02
CA ASP A 4 9.25 19.66 0.65
C ASP A 4 8.96 20.09 2.09
N GLN A 5 8.24 19.22 2.80
CA GLN A 5 8.01 19.37 4.23
C GLN A 5 9.04 18.50 4.98
N PRO A 6 9.88 19.07 5.86
CA PRO A 6 10.89 18.31 6.58
C PRO A 6 10.29 17.40 7.67
N TYR A 7 9.07 17.73 8.12
CA TYR A 7 8.37 17.08 9.22
C TYR A 7 7.11 16.38 8.69
N VAL A 8 7.30 15.19 8.11
CA VAL A 8 6.20 14.31 7.71
C VAL A 8 6.26 13.05 8.57
N ASP A 9 5.27 12.92 9.45
CA ASP A 9 5.15 11.78 10.39
C ASP A 9 4.35 10.61 9.80
N ALA A 10 3.57 10.85 8.74
CA ALA A 10 2.80 9.80 8.08
C ALA A 10 2.64 10.08 6.58
N ILE A 11 2.72 9.01 5.78
CA ILE A 11 2.42 9.01 4.35
C ILE A 11 1.35 7.96 4.11
N LEU A 12 0.20 8.44 3.66
CA LEU A 12 -0.95 7.61 3.36
C LEU A 12 -1.08 7.44 1.86
N PHE A 13 -1.05 6.19 1.45
CA PHE A 13 -1.14 5.77 0.07
C PHE A 13 -2.53 5.16 -0.14
N ALA A 14 -3.47 5.98 -0.62
CA ALA A 14 -4.85 5.59 -0.88
C ALA A 14 -5.06 5.24 -2.37
N GLY A 15 -5.68 4.10 -2.65
CA GLY A 15 -6.09 3.70 -3.99
C GLY A 15 -5.02 2.91 -4.76
N ARG A 16 -5.10 2.98 -6.10
CA ARG A 16 -4.28 2.16 -7.00
C ARG A 16 -2.93 2.84 -7.27
N PHE A 17 -1.83 2.20 -6.90
CA PHE A 17 -0.50 2.68 -7.28
C PHE A 17 -0.23 2.46 -8.75
N HIS A 18 0.49 3.41 -9.34
CA HIS A 18 0.94 3.30 -10.71
C HIS A 18 2.10 2.31 -10.85
N ASP A 19 3.08 2.38 -9.94
CA ASP A 19 4.32 1.62 -10.06
C ASP A 19 5.19 1.66 -8.76
N PHE A 20 6.16 0.75 -8.62
CA PHE A 20 6.98 0.61 -7.40
C PHE A 20 7.90 1.81 -7.19
N VAL A 21 8.41 2.38 -8.29
CA VAL A 21 9.29 3.56 -8.26
C VAL A 21 8.58 4.74 -7.59
N LYS A 22 7.34 5.05 -7.98
CA LYS A 22 6.55 6.13 -7.36
C LYS A 22 6.22 5.83 -5.91
N PHE A 23 5.93 4.58 -5.56
CA PHE A 23 5.71 4.19 -4.17
C PHE A 23 6.96 4.48 -3.32
N ALA A 24 8.13 4.01 -3.75
CA ALA A 24 9.39 4.22 -3.03
C ALA A 24 9.73 5.72 -2.91
N GLN A 25 9.62 6.47 -4.01
CA GLN A 25 9.89 7.91 -4.03
C GLN A 25 8.92 8.72 -3.17
N GLY A 26 7.66 8.28 -3.10
CA GLY A 26 6.65 8.88 -2.24
C GLY A 26 6.93 8.58 -0.77
N GLY A 27 7.17 7.32 -0.41
CA GLY A 27 7.46 6.89 0.96
C GLY A 27 8.74 7.52 1.53
N ALA A 28 9.76 7.75 0.69
CA ALA A 28 11.01 8.42 1.07
C ALA A 28 10.89 9.94 1.32
N ARG A 29 9.67 10.50 1.31
CA ARG A 29 9.43 11.89 1.69
C ARG A 29 9.25 12.07 3.20
N GLY A 30 8.98 10.98 3.92
CA GLY A 30 8.81 10.95 5.37
C GLY A 30 10.12 11.02 6.13
N GLY A 31 10.08 11.45 7.39
CA GLY A 31 11.17 11.22 8.36
C GLY A 31 12.53 11.82 8.01
N ARG A 32 12.58 12.89 7.20
CA ARG A 32 13.84 13.48 6.71
C ARG A 32 14.64 14.23 7.77
N LYS A 33 13.98 14.75 8.80
CA LYS A 33 14.59 15.59 9.83
C LYS A 33 14.41 15.01 11.23
N ASP A 34 15.44 15.20 12.06
CA ASP A 34 15.45 14.88 13.50
C ASP A 34 15.19 13.41 13.86
N LYS A 35 15.49 12.47 12.94
CA LYS A 35 15.27 11.02 13.12
C LYS A 35 13.86 10.66 13.60
N ARG A 36 12.87 11.48 13.27
CA ARG A 36 11.47 11.22 13.62
C ARG A 36 10.96 10.04 12.82
N ARG A 37 10.27 9.14 13.52
CA ARG A 37 9.55 8.02 12.91
C ARG A 37 8.51 8.57 11.94
N CYS A 38 8.47 8.01 10.74
CA CYS A 38 7.39 8.24 9.78
C CYS A 38 6.72 6.92 9.44
N GLU A 39 5.40 6.88 9.55
CA GLU A 39 4.59 5.76 9.09
C GLU A 39 4.37 5.84 7.60
N VAL A 40 4.53 4.71 6.90
CA VAL A 40 4.16 4.59 5.49
C VAL A 40 3.07 3.54 5.39
N ILE A 41 1.84 4.00 5.20
CA ILE A 41 0.64 3.15 5.24
C ILE A 41 0.06 3.07 3.84
N MET A 42 -0.09 1.85 3.35
CA MET A 42 -0.65 1.55 2.05
C MET A 42 -2.00 0.87 2.21
N PHE A 43 -3.05 1.52 1.74
CA PHE A 43 -4.38 0.93 1.67
C PHE A 43 -4.49 0.10 0.40
N THR A 44 -4.46 -1.21 0.55
CA THR A 44 -4.61 -2.12 -0.58
C THR A 44 -6.08 -2.37 -0.86
N THR A 45 -6.49 -2.22 -2.11
CA THR A 45 -7.76 -2.75 -2.61
C THR A 45 -7.47 -4.06 -3.34
N LEU A 46 -8.50 -4.80 -3.75
CA LEU A 46 -8.33 -5.99 -4.60
C LEU A 46 -7.76 -5.67 -6.02
N GLN A 47 -7.53 -4.39 -6.34
CA GLN A 47 -7.00 -3.94 -7.63
C GLN A 47 -5.48 -3.84 -7.61
N LYS A 48 -4.84 -4.58 -8.53
CA LYS A 48 -3.38 -4.58 -8.75
C LYS A 48 -2.94 -3.42 -9.64
N ALA A 49 -1.70 -2.95 -9.54
CA ALA A 49 -1.13 -2.00 -10.49
C ALA A 49 -1.18 -2.57 -11.92
N SER A 50 -1.49 -1.72 -12.92
CA SER A 50 -1.48 -2.15 -14.33
C SER A 50 -0.04 -2.33 -14.79
N VAL A 51 0.29 -3.51 -15.33
CA VAL A 51 1.60 -3.80 -15.91
C VAL A 51 1.55 -3.54 -17.41
N HIS A 52 2.35 -2.60 -17.90
CA HIS A 52 2.47 -2.27 -19.32
C HIS A 52 3.92 -2.47 -19.76
N PRO A 53 4.21 -3.34 -20.74
CA PRO A 53 5.56 -3.49 -21.28
C PRO A 53 5.98 -2.26 -22.11
N PRO A 54 7.23 -1.78 -22.00
CA PRO A 54 8.22 -2.15 -21.00
C PRO A 54 7.88 -1.61 -19.59
N ASP A 55 7.99 -2.48 -18.57
CA ASP A 55 7.63 -2.14 -17.18
C ASP A 55 8.74 -1.38 -16.45
N HIS A 56 9.00 -0.16 -16.90
CA HIS A 56 10.02 0.71 -16.30
C HIS A 56 9.70 1.14 -14.87
N GLY A 57 8.44 1.03 -14.45
CA GLY A 57 8.00 1.41 -13.13
C GLY A 57 8.12 0.29 -12.09
N LEU A 58 8.39 -0.94 -12.53
CA LEU A 58 8.38 -2.14 -11.70
C LEU A 58 6.98 -2.44 -11.11
N ALA A 59 5.92 -2.25 -11.91
CA ALA A 59 4.55 -2.50 -11.48
C ALA A 59 4.31 -3.99 -11.14
N ALA A 60 4.96 -4.90 -11.86
CA ALA A 60 4.91 -6.34 -11.56
C ALA A 60 5.51 -6.65 -10.18
N GLU A 61 6.67 -6.09 -9.86
CA GLU A 61 7.37 -6.24 -8.60
C GLU A 61 6.58 -5.62 -7.45
N LEU A 62 5.94 -4.46 -7.66
CA LEU A 62 5.05 -3.87 -6.66
C LEU A 62 3.91 -4.84 -6.33
N ASN A 63 3.25 -5.40 -7.35
CA ASN A 63 2.16 -6.35 -7.13
C ASN A 63 2.63 -7.58 -6.33
N ALA A 64 3.78 -8.14 -6.68
CA ALA A 64 4.37 -9.26 -5.95
C ALA A 64 4.73 -8.87 -4.50
N TRP A 65 5.29 -7.68 -4.31
CA TRP A 65 5.67 -7.14 -3.00
C TRP A 65 4.46 -6.95 -2.09
N VAL A 66 3.34 -6.44 -2.63
CA VAL A 66 2.09 -6.28 -1.89
C VAL A 66 1.52 -7.64 -1.48
N ASP A 67 1.49 -8.60 -2.40
CA ASP A 67 0.91 -9.94 -2.19
C ASP A 67 1.76 -10.80 -1.23
N ALA A 68 3.05 -10.49 -1.04
CA ALA A 68 3.94 -11.22 -0.16
C ALA A 68 3.62 -10.98 1.33
N LYS A 69 2.83 -11.89 1.92
CA LYS A 69 2.38 -11.82 3.32
C LYS A 69 3.47 -12.12 4.37
N ASN A 70 4.48 -12.91 3.99
CA ASN A 70 5.48 -13.46 4.91
C ASN A 70 6.90 -12.95 4.63
N THR A 71 7.06 -12.05 3.67
CA THR A 71 8.37 -11.48 3.30
C THR A 71 8.52 -10.11 3.92
N CYS A 72 9.66 -9.83 4.54
CA CYS A 72 9.94 -8.49 5.06
C CYS A 72 9.81 -7.44 3.93
N ARG A 73 9.09 -6.35 4.21
CA ARG A 73 8.88 -5.27 3.23
C ARG A 73 10.19 -4.65 2.74
N ARG A 74 11.20 -4.54 3.61
CA ARG A 74 12.54 -4.01 3.23
C ARG A 74 13.31 -4.96 2.30
N ILE A 75 13.15 -6.28 2.46
CA ILE A 75 13.76 -7.25 1.54
C ILE A 75 13.21 -7.05 0.14
N GLY A 76 11.89 -6.98 0.00
CA GLY A 76 11.30 -6.84 -1.32
C GLY A 76 11.58 -5.48 -1.97
N LEU A 77 11.76 -4.41 -1.19
CA LEU A 77 12.28 -3.12 -1.69
C LEU A 77 13.73 -3.24 -2.17
N SER A 78 14.65 -3.68 -1.30
CA SER A 78 16.08 -3.79 -1.65
C SER A 78 16.35 -4.73 -2.82
N LEU A 79 15.60 -5.82 -2.95
CA LEU A 79 15.72 -6.72 -4.11
C LEU A 79 15.27 -6.05 -5.41
N ALA A 80 14.16 -5.30 -5.37
CA ALA A 80 13.60 -4.67 -6.56
C ALA A 80 14.47 -3.52 -7.09
N PHE A 81 15.13 -2.76 -6.20
CA PHE A 81 15.93 -1.59 -6.58
C PHE A 81 17.43 -1.87 -6.69
N ASP A 82 17.97 -2.67 -5.77
CA ASP A 82 19.42 -2.84 -5.60
C ASP A 82 19.88 -4.28 -5.92
N GLY A 83 18.95 -5.22 -6.11
CA GLY A 83 19.27 -6.64 -6.32
C GLY A 83 19.84 -7.35 -5.10
N VAL A 84 19.80 -6.72 -3.92
CA VAL A 84 20.30 -7.28 -2.65
C VAL A 84 19.16 -7.53 -1.67
N SER A 85 19.35 -8.47 -0.76
CA SER A 85 18.34 -8.82 0.25
C SER A 85 18.71 -8.22 1.59
N ILE A 86 18.10 -7.10 1.96
CA ILE A 86 18.33 -6.42 3.25
C ILE A 86 17.05 -6.50 4.10
N CYS A 87 17.14 -7.08 5.29
CA CYS A 87 16.04 -7.14 6.24
C CYS A 87 15.97 -5.88 7.13
N CYS A 88 14.77 -5.56 7.65
CA CYS A 88 14.59 -4.45 8.59
C CYS A 88 15.45 -4.58 9.86
N ARG A 89 15.71 -5.81 10.33
CA ARG A 89 16.55 -6.07 11.52
C ARG A 89 18.04 -5.84 11.29
N GLU A 90 18.49 -5.84 10.03
CA GLU A 90 19.91 -5.68 9.68
C GLU A 90 20.33 -4.21 9.60
N VAL A 91 19.37 -3.29 9.60
CA VAL A 91 19.64 -1.86 9.46
C VAL A 91 19.52 -1.19 10.83
N GLU A 92 20.65 -0.69 11.34
CA GLU A 92 20.70 0.01 12.61
C GLU A 92 19.75 1.23 12.62
N GLY A 93 18.89 1.30 13.65
CA GLY A 93 17.91 2.37 13.80
C GLY A 93 16.71 2.29 12.85
N ALA A 94 16.56 1.23 12.06
CA ALA A 94 15.37 1.02 11.25
C ALA A 94 14.21 0.44 12.07
N GLU A 95 13.01 1.01 11.86
CA GLU A 95 11.77 0.45 12.39
C GLU A 95 11.38 -0.85 11.66
N LEU A 96 10.67 -1.72 12.38
CA LEU A 96 10.16 -2.99 11.82
C LEU A 96 8.92 -2.74 10.95
N CYS A 97 8.81 -3.47 9.83
CA CYS A 97 7.62 -3.42 8.97
C CYS A 97 6.46 -4.24 9.53
N ASP A 98 5.26 -4.07 8.97
CA ASP A 98 4.03 -4.83 9.29
C ASP A 98 4.24 -6.36 9.38
N VAL A 99 5.06 -6.94 8.50
CA VAL A 99 5.32 -8.39 8.49
C VAL A 99 6.25 -8.86 9.62
N LYS A 100 7.13 -7.98 10.13
CA LYS A 100 8.15 -8.33 11.13
C LYS A 100 7.89 -7.74 12.50
N ASN A 101 7.01 -6.75 12.56
CA ASN A 101 6.50 -6.20 13.79
C ASN A 101 5.35 -7.11 14.25
N GLU A 102 5.67 -8.03 15.15
CA GLU A 102 4.69 -8.86 15.88
C GLU A 102 3.93 -8.00 16.91
N SER A 103 3.50 -6.80 16.53
CA SER A 103 2.58 -6.03 17.36
C SER A 103 1.42 -6.94 17.74
N PRO A 104 0.92 -6.89 18.99
CA PRO A 104 -0.27 -7.63 19.35
C PRO A 104 -1.30 -7.28 18.28
N LYS A 105 -1.84 -8.32 17.61
CA LYS A 105 -3.00 -8.15 16.75
C LYS A 105 -3.93 -7.30 17.60
N LEU A 106 -4.22 -6.08 17.16
CA LEU A 106 -5.39 -5.40 17.68
C LEU A 106 -6.47 -6.42 17.39
N ASP A 107 -6.88 -7.18 18.41
CA ASP A 107 -8.17 -7.85 18.40
C ASP A 107 -9.05 -6.74 17.90
N ARG A 108 -9.63 -6.97 16.71
CA ARG A 108 -10.62 -6.09 16.12
C ARG A 108 -11.50 -5.78 17.30
N GLY A 109 -11.33 -4.60 17.89
CA GLY A 109 -12.09 -4.27 19.09
C GLY A 109 -13.50 -4.59 18.67
N GLU A 110 -14.23 -5.35 19.48
CA GLU A 110 -15.69 -5.30 19.42
C GLU A 110 -15.97 -3.84 19.10
N MET A 111 -16.47 -3.59 17.88
CA MET A 111 -16.80 -2.24 17.50
C MET A 111 -17.84 -1.92 18.54
N VAL A 112 -17.42 -1.19 19.59
CA VAL A 112 -18.35 -0.69 20.55
C VAL A 112 -19.24 0.13 19.64
N GLU A 113 -20.49 -0.29 19.54
CA GLU A 113 -21.56 0.46 18.90
C GLU A 113 -21.80 1.71 19.77
N ASP A 114 -20.74 2.48 20.03
CA ASP A 114 -20.81 3.78 20.64
C ASP A 114 -21.35 4.70 19.54
N GLU A 115 -22.68 4.72 19.48
CA GLU A 115 -23.49 5.90 19.16
C GLU A 115 -22.94 6.79 18.04
N TYR A 116 -22.87 6.26 16.81
CA TYR A 116 -22.88 7.11 15.61
C TYR A 116 -24.32 7.54 15.28
N ASP A 117 -24.97 8.21 16.23
CA ASP A 117 -26.38 8.66 16.13
C ASP A 117 -26.51 10.18 15.92
N VAL A 118 -25.49 10.83 15.32
CA VAL A 118 -25.45 12.31 15.24
C VAL A 118 -25.35 12.88 13.81
N PHE A 119 -25.37 12.06 12.74
CA PHE A 119 -25.21 12.62 11.38
C PHE A 119 -26.16 12.10 10.28
N ASN A 120 -27.28 11.46 10.63
CA ASN A 120 -28.31 11.11 9.63
C ASN A 120 -29.71 11.48 10.12
N SER A 121 -30.20 12.66 9.73
CA SER A 121 -31.66 12.85 9.60
C SER A 121 -32.08 13.78 8.45
N GLU A 122 -31.16 14.38 7.70
CA GLU A 122 -31.55 15.06 6.45
C GLU A 122 -31.36 14.12 5.26
N PRO A 123 -32.44 13.72 4.55
CA PRO A 123 -32.31 12.96 3.32
C PRO A 123 -31.51 13.77 2.31
N LEU A 124 -30.55 13.11 1.64
CA LEU A 124 -29.77 13.72 0.58
C LEU A 124 -30.71 14.38 -0.46
N PRO A 125 -30.41 15.60 -0.92
CA PRO A 125 -31.16 16.27 -1.97
C PRO A 125 -31.35 15.37 -3.21
N SER A 126 -32.56 15.30 -3.75
CA SER A 126 -32.93 14.37 -4.83
C SER A 126 -32.15 14.60 -6.14
N ASP A 127 -31.61 15.80 -6.33
CA ASP A 127 -30.77 16.16 -7.47
C ASP A 127 -29.37 15.52 -7.41
N MET A 128 -28.88 15.15 -6.22
CA MET A 128 -27.62 14.41 -6.08
C MET A 128 -27.78 12.92 -6.39
N LEU A 129 -28.93 12.31 -6.05
CA LEU A 129 -29.18 10.90 -6.33
C LEU A 129 -29.23 10.61 -7.85
N GLN A 130 -29.81 11.53 -8.64
CA GLN A 130 -29.87 11.38 -10.11
C GLN A 130 -28.47 11.37 -10.77
N LYS A 131 -27.47 12.06 -10.19
CA LYS A 131 -26.10 12.06 -10.73
C LYS A 131 -25.36 10.74 -10.51
N PHE A 132 -25.70 9.96 -9.49
CA PHE A 132 -25.05 8.67 -9.23
C PHE A 132 -25.54 7.59 -10.19
N GLU A 133 -26.83 7.59 -10.55
CA GLU A 133 -27.41 6.64 -11.52
C GLU A 133 -26.86 6.83 -12.95
N GLU A 134 -26.44 8.05 -13.31
CA GLU A 134 -25.78 8.32 -14.59
C GLU A 134 -24.34 7.78 -14.67
N ILE A 135 -23.67 7.62 -13.53
CA ILE A 135 -22.28 7.13 -13.46
C ILE A 135 -22.24 5.60 -13.59
N ASP A 136 -23.18 4.89 -12.97
CA ASP A 136 -23.23 3.41 -13.03
C ASP A 136 -23.63 2.86 -14.41
N ASN A 137 -24.33 3.64 -15.22
CA ASN A 137 -24.73 3.23 -16.58
C ASN A 137 -23.60 3.32 -17.62
N LYS A 138 -22.43 3.88 -17.29
CA LYS A 138 -21.24 3.85 -18.15
C LYS A 138 -20.34 2.64 -17.83
N SER A 139 -20.88 1.45 -18.14
CA SER A 139 -20.22 0.15 -18.36
C SER A 139 -18.70 0.07 -18.10
N TYR A 140 -18.29 -0.25 -16.87
CA TYR A 140 -16.96 -0.78 -16.58
C TYR A 140 -16.95 -2.29 -16.87
N ARG A 141 -16.51 -2.69 -18.06
CA ARG A 141 -16.15 -4.09 -18.33
C ARG A 141 -14.82 -4.41 -17.65
N ALA A 142 -14.85 -5.16 -16.56
CA ALA A 142 -13.65 -5.66 -15.91
C ALA A 142 -12.87 -6.61 -16.86
N PRO A 143 -11.58 -6.35 -17.15
CA PRO A 143 -10.80 -7.26 -17.97
C PRO A 143 -10.54 -8.58 -17.23
N LYS A 144 -10.65 -9.70 -17.96
CA LYS A 144 -10.34 -11.05 -17.45
C LYS A 144 -8.87 -11.12 -17.02
N ARG A 145 -8.62 -11.57 -15.79
CA ARG A 145 -7.27 -11.77 -15.23
C ARG A 145 -6.55 -12.91 -15.98
N PRO A 146 -5.31 -12.72 -16.45
CA PRO A 146 -4.40 -13.83 -16.73
C PRO A 146 -3.93 -14.43 -15.40
N SER A 147 -3.96 -15.77 -15.29
CA SER A 147 -3.30 -16.49 -14.20
C SER A 147 -1.81 -16.63 -14.52
N THR A 148 -0.96 -15.93 -13.79
CA THR A 148 0.50 -16.06 -13.89
C THR A 148 1.07 -16.32 -12.51
N THR A 149 1.21 -17.60 -12.16
CA THR A 149 1.81 -18.06 -10.89
C THR A 149 3.19 -18.72 -11.07
N ASP A 150 3.74 -18.79 -12.28
CA ASP A 150 4.72 -19.86 -12.56
C ASP A 150 6.20 -19.43 -12.64
N ASN A 151 6.58 -18.20 -12.28
CA ASN A 151 8.00 -17.79 -12.35
C ASN A 151 8.45 -16.91 -11.17
N LEU A 152 8.31 -17.40 -9.94
CA LEU A 152 9.06 -16.85 -8.81
C LEU A 152 10.08 -17.89 -8.32
N PRO A 153 11.37 -17.54 -8.18
CA PRO A 153 12.38 -18.43 -7.61
C PRO A 153 12.00 -18.81 -6.17
N PRO A 154 12.42 -20.00 -5.69
CA PRO A 154 11.99 -20.53 -4.41
C PRO A 154 12.38 -19.59 -3.26
N ALA A 155 11.36 -19.09 -2.56
CA ALA A 155 11.49 -18.26 -1.38
C ALA A 155 11.96 -19.10 -0.19
N LYS A 156 13.28 -19.11 0.06
CA LYS A 156 13.83 -19.33 1.40
C LYS A 156 14.99 -18.36 1.65
N ARG A 157 14.64 -17.14 2.01
CA ARG A 157 15.50 -16.21 2.77
C ARG A 157 14.61 -15.55 3.80
N THR A 158 14.30 -16.30 4.85
CA THR A 158 13.63 -15.78 6.03
C THR A 158 14.64 -14.92 6.81
N CYS A 159 14.18 -13.83 7.42
CA CYS A 159 15.02 -12.97 8.26
C CYS A 159 15.29 -13.59 9.65
N ASP A 160 15.52 -14.89 9.70
CA ASP A 160 15.70 -15.61 10.96
C ASP A 160 17.14 -15.46 11.47
#